data_AF-A0AAN8LNN7-F1
#
_entry.id   AF-A0AAN8LNN7-F1
#
_cell.length_a   1.000
_cell.length_b   1.000
_cell.length_c   1.000
_cell.angle_alpha   90.00
_cell.angle_beta   90.00
_cell.angle_gamma   90.00
#
_symmetry.space_group_name_H-M   'P 1'
#
loop_
_entity.id
_entity.type
_entity.pdbx_description
1 polymer ?
#
loop_
_entity_poly.entity_id
_entity_poly.type
_entity_poly.pdbx_seq_one_letter_code
_entity_poly.pdbx_strand_id
1 'polypeptide(L)'
;MEETEKKRHRFTPGDEDRIISGVLGHWEDLFGAQAHIRPRGSKTATWNSIAGTLTSAVARCGDDVRKKYNLIRNQIKQKVSSLRALSSQTGGGPNTVLELTHLEQQLLSRMAETVTGVGPADLGIGPSQGDISSSGPPPAAEESTVESALPSNVTMEEKAHLDVEKNRLQLDRERLRVETERLQVETERLQLEKDRLEEVEAREVRRQRSVSSLHVQSPRINITHCTTL
;
A
#
# COMPACT_ATOMS: atom_id res chain seq x y z
N MET A 1 8.45 38.39 -4.50
CA MET A 1 7.59 37.21 -4.45
C MET A 1 8.51 36.02 -4.61
N GLU A 2 9.00 35.50 -3.50
CA GLU A 2 9.97 34.41 -3.49
C GLU A 2 9.19 33.09 -3.52
N GLU A 3 9.22 32.45 -4.69
CA GLU A 3 8.63 31.14 -4.92
C GLU A 3 9.39 30.12 -4.08
N THR A 4 8.80 29.72 -2.95
CA THR A 4 9.32 28.64 -2.12
C THR A 4 9.06 27.31 -2.83
N GLU A 5 9.90 27.01 -3.81
CA GLU A 5 9.94 25.72 -4.47
C GLU A 5 10.31 24.68 -3.40
N LYS A 6 9.29 24.05 -2.82
CA LYS A 6 9.42 22.93 -1.89
C LYS A 6 10.11 21.79 -2.63
N LYS A 7 11.44 21.81 -2.62
CA LYS A 7 12.31 20.82 -3.26
C LYS A 7 11.85 19.44 -2.80
N ARG A 8 11.15 18.73 -3.70
CA ARG A 8 10.58 17.43 -3.38
C ARG A 8 11.71 16.52 -2.93
N HIS A 9 11.52 15.96 -1.74
CA HIS A 9 12.43 15.03 -1.08
C HIS A 9 12.97 13.97 -2.04
N ARG A 10 14.27 14.06 -2.35
CA ARG A 10 14.91 13.08 -3.20
C ARG A 10 15.32 11.88 -2.33
N PHE A 11 14.86 10.69 -2.70
CA PHE A 11 15.47 9.45 -2.23
C PHE A 11 16.79 9.27 -2.99
N THR A 12 17.85 8.91 -2.28
CA THR A 12 19.13 8.55 -2.89
C THR A 12 19.08 7.09 -3.37
N PRO A 13 19.92 6.69 -4.34
CA PRO A 13 19.99 5.29 -4.76
C PRO A 13 20.27 4.33 -3.59
N GLY A 14 21.09 4.73 -2.61
CA GLY A 14 21.34 3.94 -1.41
C GLY A 14 20.14 3.83 -0.45
N ASP A 15 19.16 4.72 -0.54
CA ASP A 15 17.89 4.56 0.19
C ASP A 15 17.02 3.47 -0.46
N GLU A 16 17.13 3.25 -1.77
CA GLU A 16 16.33 2.25 -2.49
C GLU A 16 16.70 0.84 -2.01
N ASP A 17 17.99 0.54 -1.92
CA ASP A 17 18.49 -0.75 -1.39
C ASP A 17 18.05 -1.00 0.05
N ARG A 18 18.08 0.04 0.90
CA ARG A 18 17.61 -0.04 2.29
C ARG A 18 16.12 -0.27 2.40
N ILE A 19 15.32 0.35 1.52
CA ILE A 19 13.88 0.13 1.44
C ILE A 19 13.62 -1.32 1.01
N ILE A 20 14.30 -1.81 -0.03
CA ILE A 20 14.15 -3.19 -0.52
C ILE A 20 14.52 -4.17 0.59
N SER A 21 15.67 -3.99 1.23
CA SER A 21 16.14 -4.84 2.34
C SER A 21 15.17 -4.84 3.52
N GLY A 22 14.68 -3.67 3.95
CA GLY A 22 13.71 -3.55 5.03
C GLY A 22 12.36 -4.20 4.72
N VAL A 23 11.89 -4.08 3.47
CA VAL A 23 10.66 -4.74 3.02
C VAL A 23 10.82 -6.25 2.97
N LEU A 24 11.96 -6.76 2.51
CA LEU A 24 12.25 -8.19 2.51
C LEU A 24 12.34 -8.76 3.93
N GLY A 25 12.95 -8.03 4.87
CA GLY A 25 13.00 -8.42 6.28
C GLY A 25 11.65 -8.41 6.99
N HIS A 26 10.67 -7.68 6.46
CA HIS A 26 9.30 -7.61 7.01
C HIS A 26 8.27 -8.15 6.01
N TRP A 27 8.70 -9.06 5.13
CA TRP A 27 7.87 -9.59 4.05
C TRP A 27 6.62 -10.27 4.57
N GLU A 28 6.76 -11.13 5.57
CA GLU A 28 5.63 -11.89 6.15
C GLU A 28 4.59 -10.96 6.78
N ASP A 29 5.04 -9.87 7.39
CA ASP A 29 4.19 -8.88 8.06
C ASP A 29 3.43 -7.97 7.08
N LEU A 30 4.03 -7.70 5.92
CA LEU A 30 3.52 -6.77 4.91
C LEU A 30 2.71 -7.47 3.82
N PHE A 31 3.21 -8.59 3.32
CA PHE A 31 2.72 -9.30 2.14
C PHE A 31 2.54 -10.81 2.34
N GLY A 32 2.97 -11.35 3.49
CA GLY A 32 2.83 -12.77 3.80
C GLY A 32 1.40 -13.24 4.00
N ALA A 33 1.25 -14.54 4.24
CA ALA A 33 -0.05 -15.18 4.41
C ALA A 33 -0.89 -14.54 5.51
N GLN A 34 -0.28 -14.04 6.59
CA GLN A 34 -1.00 -13.41 7.71
C GLN A 34 -1.24 -11.90 7.53
N ALA A 35 -0.67 -11.29 6.49
CA ALA A 35 -0.78 -9.84 6.30
C ALA A 35 -2.23 -9.37 6.13
N HIS A 36 -3.13 -10.19 5.59
CA HIS A 36 -4.53 -9.81 5.41
C HIS A 36 -5.34 -9.79 6.72
N ILE A 37 -4.88 -10.50 7.75
CA ILE A 37 -5.53 -10.60 9.07
C ILE A 37 -4.97 -9.54 10.04
N ARG A 38 -3.78 -9.00 9.77
CA ARG A 38 -3.14 -8.01 10.65
C ARG A 38 -3.92 -6.67 10.68
N PRO A 39 -4.06 -6.06 11.87
CA PRO A 39 -4.63 -4.72 12.02
C PRO A 39 -3.92 -3.68 11.16
N ARG A 40 -4.68 -2.70 10.64
CA ARG A 40 -4.13 -1.61 9.80
C ARG A 40 -2.99 -0.85 10.48
N GLY A 41 -3.10 -0.60 11.79
CA GLY A 41 -2.07 0.09 12.58
C GLY A 41 -0.74 -0.68 12.63
N SER A 42 -0.78 -2.01 12.63
CA SER A 42 0.41 -2.86 12.67
C SER A 42 1.22 -2.78 11.37
N LYS A 43 0.56 -2.68 10.21
CA LYS A 43 1.25 -2.43 8.93
C LYS A 43 1.90 -1.05 8.90
N THR A 44 1.18 -0.03 9.35
CA THR A 44 1.72 1.34 9.45
C THR A 44 2.95 1.38 10.36
N ALA A 45 2.92 0.67 11.49
CA ALA A 45 4.08 0.54 12.38
C ALA A 45 5.28 -0.14 11.68
N THR A 46 5.05 -1.22 10.94
CA THR A 46 6.10 -1.89 10.14
C THR A 46 6.71 -0.92 9.11
N TRP A 47 5.90 -0.14 8.38
CA TRP A 47 6.41 0.86 7.44
C TRP A 47 7.18 1.99 8.12
N ASN A 48 6.75 2.44 9.30
CA ASN A 48 7.48 3.44 10.09
C ASN A 48 8.80 2.88 10.63
N SER A 49 8.86 1.59 10.97
CA SER A 49 10.10 0.94 11.37
C SER A 49 11.11 0.92 10.22
N ILE A 50 10.68 0.58 9.00
CA ILE A 50 11.52 0.66 7.80
C ILE A 50 11.95 2.11 7.54
N ALA A 51 11.05 3.09 7.73
CA ALA A 51 11.42 4.50 7.58
C ALA A 51 12.53 4.94 8.55
N GLY A 52 12.56 4.37 9.76
CA GLY A 52 13.59 4.64 10.76
C GLY A 52 14.98 4.07 10.43
N THR A 53 15.09 3.08 9.53
CA THR A 53 16.39 2.53 9.10
C THR A 53 17.05 3.34 7.97
N LEU A 54 16.31 4.28 7.38
CA LEU A 54 16.81 5.15 6.33
C LEU A 54 17.62 6.28 6.95
N THR A 55 18.89 6.37 6.57
CA THR A 55 19.84 7.42 7.03
C THR A 55 19.58 8.78 6.36
N SER A 56 18.39 9.00 5.80
CA SER A 56 18.08 10.24 5.09
C SER A 56 17.91 11.37 6.09
N ALA A 57 18.53 12.52 5.83
CA ALA A 57 18.53 13.71 6.70
C ALA A 57 17.15 14.33 6.98
N VAL A 58 16.06 13.74 6.47
CA VAL A 58 14.71 14.22 6.75
C VAL A 58 13.81 13.08 7.21
N ALA A 59 13.02 13.37 8.25
CA ALA A 59 12.03 12.47 8.83
C ALA A 59 11.09 11.92 7.75
N ARG A 60 11.29 10.65 7.38
CA ARG A 60 10.40 9.95 6.45
C ARG A 60 9.26 9.33 7.26
N CYS A 61 8.04 9.55 6.80
CA CYS A 61 6.89 8.80 7.30
C CYS A 61 6.79 7.46 6.54
N GLY A 62 6.28 6.40 7.18
CA GLY A 62 6.10 5.10 6.56
C GLY A 62 5.27 5.12 5.27
N ASP A 63 4.37 6.10 5.10
CA ASP A 63 3.61 6.26 3.85
C ASP A 63 4.48 6.69 2.66
N ASP A 64 5.52 7.50 2.89
CA ASP A 64 6.43 7.92 1.82
C ASP A 64 7.33 6.77 1.38
N VAL A 65 7.77 5.95 2.36
CA VAL A 65 8.51 4.72 2.10
C VAL A 65 7.66 3.73 1.30
N ARG A 66 6.39 3.56 1.66
CA ARG A 66 5.46 2.69 0.91
C ARG A 66 5.28 3.17 -0.54
N LYS A 67 5.10 4.48 -0.75
CA LYS A 67 4.99 5.06 -2.11
C LYS A 67 6.28 4.80 -2.92
N LYS A 68 7.44 5.00 -2.30
CA LYS A 68 8.73 4.74 -2.94
C LYS A 68 8.93 3.25 -3.27
N TYR A 69 8.55 2.35 -2.36
CA TYR A 69 8.55 0.91 -2.62
C TYR A 69 7.67 0.54 -3.82
N ASN A 70 6.45 1.10 -3.93
CA ASN A 70 5.58 0.84 -5.08
C ASN A 70 6.19 1.33 -6.39
N LEU A 71 6.90 2.46 -6.37
CA LEU A 71 7.63 2.94 -7.54
C LEU A 71 8.77 1.98 -7.93
N ILE A 72 9.59 1.56 -6.96
CA ILE A 72 10.67 0.58 -7.15
C ILE A 72 10.09 -0.72 -7.73
N ARG A 73 9.00 -1.22 -7.14
CA ARG A 73 8.29 -2.41 -7.61
C ARG A 73 7.86 -2.28 -9.07
N ASN A 74 7.30 -1.13 -9.46
CA ASN A 74 6.90 -0.89 -10.84
C ASN A 74 8.09 -0.77 -11.78
N GLN A 75 9.19 -0.13 -11.35
CA GLN A 75 10.45 -0.05 -12.10
C GLN A 75 11.02 -1.45 -12.36
N ILE A 76 11.07 -2.32 -11.34
CA ILE A 76 11.50 -3.72 -11.48
C ILE A 76 10.63 -4.46 -12.49
N LYS A 77 9.29 -4.35 -12.37
CA LYS A 77 8.37 -4.99 -13.33
C LYS A 77 8.62 -4.52 -14.77
N GLN A 78 8.83 -3.22 -14.97
CA GLN A 78 9.13 -2.65 -16.29
C GLN A 78 10.47 -3.14 -16.84
N LYS A 79 11.53 -3.15 -16.01
CA LYS A 79 12.86 -3.68 -16.38
C LYS A 79 12.76 -5.15 -16.83
N VAL A 80 12.01 -5.98 -16.08
CA VAL A 80 11.81 -7.40 -16.41
C VAL A 80 11.02 -7.59 -17.71
N SER A 81 9.96 -6.81 -17.93
CA SER A 81 9.21 -6.87 -19.19
C SER A 81 10.07 -6.47 -20.39
N SER A 82 10.87 -5.39 -20.26
CA SER A 82 11.80 -4.96 -21.30
C SER A 82 12.89 -6.00 -21.58
N LEU A 83 13.44 -6.61 -20.52
CA LEU A 83 14.39 -7.72 -20.66
C LEU A 83 13.78 -8.91 -21.39
N ARG A 84 12.58 -9.35 -21.01
CA ARG A 84 11.89 -10.47 -21.67
C ARG A 84 11.62 -10.17 -23.15
N ALA A 85 11.19 -8.96 -23.48
CA ALA A 85 10.98 -8.54 -24.87
C ALA A 85 12.28 -8.57 -25.67
N LEU A 86 13.37 -8.03 -25.14
CA LEU A 86 14.68 -8.02 -25.79
C LEU A 86 15.30 -9.43 -25.91
N SER A 87 15.12 -10.28 -24.90
CA SER A 87 15.54 -11.69 -24.94
C SER A 87 14.74 -12.52 -25.94
N SER A 88 13.46 -12.21 -26.16
CA SER A 88 12.67 -12.85 -27.24
C SER A 88 13.10 -12.41 -28.64
N GLN A 89 13.75 -11.24 -28.75
CA GLN A 89 14.21 -10.66 -30.01
C GLN A 89 15.67 -10.99 -30.34
N THR A 90 16.49 -11.32 -29.35
CA THR A 90 17.93 -11.55 -29.51
C THR A 90 18.27 -13.00 -29.19
N GLY A 91 18.81 -13.75 -30.15
CA GLY A 91 19.25 -15.12 -29.97
C GLY A 91 20.38 -15.25 -28.95
N GLY A 92 20.04 -15.52 -27.69
CA GLY A 92 20.89 -16.21 -26.72
C GLY A 92 22.17 -15.53 -26.23
N GLY A 93 22.33 -14.21 -26.37
CA GLY A 93 23.49 -13.48 -25.86
C GLY A 93 23.28 -12.90 -24.45
N PRO A 94 24.27 -12.98 -23.52
CA PRO A 94 24.19 -12.31 -22.22
C PRO A 94 24.14 -10.78 -22.41
N ASN A 95 23.00 -10.18 -22.08
CA ASN A 95 22.75 -8.75 -22.26
C ASN A 95 23.14 -7.99 -20.98
N THR A 96 24.33 -7.43 -20.95
CA THR A 96 24.98 -6.80 -19.78
C THR A 96 24.46 -5.39 -19.44
N VAL A 97 23.52 -4.84 -20.21
CA VAL A 97 23.15 -3.42 -20.12
C VAL A 97 21.98 -3.14 -19.16
N LEU A 98 21.22 -4.17 -18.76
CA LEU A 98 20.04 -4.03 -17.88
C LEU A 98 20.08 -5.05 -16.72
N GLU A 99 21.22 -5.20 -16.07
CA GLU A 99 21.32 -6.10 -14.91
C GLU A 99 20.47 -5.54 -13.75
N LEU A 100 19.45 -6.29 -13.30
CA LEU A 100 18.78 -5.99 -12.04
C LEU A 100 19.81 -6.10 -10.92
N THR A 101 19.78 -5.19 -9.95
CA THR A 101 20.66 -5.35 -8.79
C THR A 101 20.27 -6.61 -8.03
N HIS A 102 21.20 -7.21 -7.30
CA HIS A 102 20.96 -8.44 -6.54
C HIS A 102 19.73 -8.34 -5.60
N LEU A 103 19.54 -7.17 -4.98
CA LEU A 103 18.38 -6.89 -4.13
C LEU A 103 17.08 -6.74 -4.92
N GLU A 104 17.11 -6.08 -6.07
CA GLU A 104 15.95 -6.01 -6.97
C GLU A 104 15.53 -7.41 -7.46
N GLN A 105 16.50 -8.27 -7.77
CA GLN A 105 16.26 -9.64 -8.19
C GLN A 105 15.68 -10.49 -7.05
N GLN A 106 16.22 -10.35 -5.83
CA GLN A 106 15.68 -11.04 -4.65
C GLN A 106 14.23 -10.61 -4.34
N LEU A 107 13.94 -9.31 -4.48
CA LEU A 107 12.59 -8.79 -4.36
C LEU A 107 11.65 -9.33 -5.45
N LEU A 108 12.12 -9.43 -6.70
CA LEU A 108 11.36 -10.01 -7.79
C LEU A 108 11.01 -11.48 -7.54
N SER A 109 11.99 -12.29 -7.13
CA SER A 109 11.77 -13.71 -6.79
C SER A 109 10.74 -13.86 -5.68
N ARG A 110 10.88 -13.06 -4.61
CA ARG A 110 9.98 -13.10 -3.46
C ARG A 110 8.55 -12.66 -3.82
N MET A 111 8.41 -11.67 -4.70
CA MET A 111 7.12 -11.26 -5.23
C MET A 111 6.46 -12.35 -6.08
N ALA A 112 7.25 -13.07 -6.91
CA ALA A 112 6.75 -14.14 -7.76
C ALA A 112 6.23 -15.32 -6.93
N GLU A 113 6.95 -15.72 -5.89
CA GLU A 113 6.56 -16.80 -4.96
C GLU A 113 5.18 -16.55 -4.32
N THR A 114 4.85 -15.31 -3.97
CA THR A 114 3.55 -14.98 -3.36
C THR A 114 2.36 -15.01 -4.32
N VAL A 115 2.62 -14.94 -5.64
CA VAL A 115 1.56 -15.06 -6.67
C VAL A 115 1.32 -16.53 -7.03
N THR A 116 2.31 -17.39 -6.87
CA THR A 116 2.23 -18.83 -7.13
C THR A 116 1.97 -19.61 -5.85
N GLY A 117 0.77 -19.49 -5.30
CA GLY A 117 0.26 -20.49 -4.38
C GLY A 117 -0.21 -21.71 -5.16
N VAL A 118 0.65 -22.73 -5.28
CA VAL A 118 0.37 -24.20 -5.27
C VAL A 118 1.51 -24.95 -6.01
N GLY A 119 2.35 -25.64 -5.24
CA GLY A 119 3.08 -26.85 -5.64
C GLY A 119 4.58 -26.73 -5.95
N PRO A 120 5.48 -27.21 -5.06
CA PRO A 120 6.78 -27.69 -5.48
C PRO A 120 6.59 -29.11 -6.05
N ALA A 121 6.41 -29.22 -7.36
CA ALA A 121 6.78 -30.43 -8.10
C ALA A 121 8.15 -30.14 -8.69
N ASP A 122 9.19 -30.50 -7.96
CA ASP A 122 9.88 -31.78 -8.12
C ASP A 122 11.16 -31.56 -8.92
N LEU A 123 12.23 -32.07 -8.35
CA LEU A 123 13.60 -31.80 -8.72
C LEU A 123 13.92 -32.51 -10.03
N GLY A 124 13.81 -31.78 -11.14
CA GLY A 124 14.30 -32.22 -12.45
C GLY A 124 15.75 -31.83 -12.74
N ILE A 125 16.63 -31.76 -11.73
CA ILE A 125 18.08 -31.75 -11.95
C ILE A 125 18.49 -33.21 -12.14
N GLY A 126 18.46 -33.67 -13.39
CA GLY A 126 19.14 -34.90 -13.81
C GLY A 126 20.42 -34.54 -14.56
N PRO A 127 21.61 -34.69 -13.97
CA PRO A 127 22.84 -34.76 -14.74
C PRO A 127 22.94 -36.19 -15.28
N SER A 128 23.07 -36.35 -16.59
CA SER A 128 23.56 -37.60 -17.18
C SER A 128 24.57 -37.26 -18.26
N GLN A 129 25.82 -37.33 -17.84
CA GLN A 129 26.98 -37.52 -18.70
C GLN A 129 27.03 -38.96 -19.20
N GLY A 130 27.55 -39.09 -20.43
CA GLY A 130 28.19 -40.28 -21.00
C GLY A 130 27.23 -41.33 -21.54
N ASP A 131 27.41 -41.94 -22.70
CA ASP A 131 28.42 -41.91 -23.77
C ASP A 131 27.78 -42.63 -24.96
N ILE A 132 28.10 -42.26 -26.21
CA ILE A 132 28.74 -43.09 -27.25
C ILE A 132 28.54 -42.49 -28.66
N SER A 133 29.67 -42.39 -29.36
CA SER A 133 29.84 -42.07 -30.79
C SER A 133 29.04 -42.96 -31.75
N SER A 134 28.67 -42.41 -32.93
CA SER A 134 29.36 -42.69 -34.22
C SER A 134 28.55 -42.26 -35.47
N SER A 135 29.25 -41.57 -36.38
CA SER A 135 29.07 -41.47 -37.86
C SER A 135 27.97 -40.56 -38.48
N GLY A 136 28.41 -39.52 -39.23
CA GLY A 136 27.59 -38.62 -40.08
C GLY A 136 27.49 -39.07 -41.56
N PRO A 137 27.44 -38.19 -42.59
CA PRO A 137 27.05 -36.76 -42.67
C PRO A 137 25.99 -36.52 -43.82
N PRO A 138 25.88 -35.36 -44.54
CA PRO A 138 24.59 -34.70 -44.89
C PRO A 138 24.09 -34.93 -46.34
N PRO A 139 22.93 -34.36 -46.72
CA PRO A 139 22.94 -33.52 -47.92
C PRO A 139 22.15 -32.21 -47.78
N ALA A 140 22.61 -31.25 -48.59
CA ALA A 140 22.16 -29.88 -48.72
C ALA A 140 20.83 -29.72 -49.48
N ALA A 141 20.33 -28.46 -49.46
CA ALA A 141 19.36 -27.84 -50.38
C ALA A 141 17.87 -28.20 -50.15
N GLU A 142 16.88 -27.31 -50.14
CA GLU A 142 16.74 -25.85 -50.28
C GLU A 142 15.38 -25.43 -49.68
N GLU A 143 15.30 -24.17 -49.26
CA GLU A 143 14.20 -23.20 -49.36
C GLU A 143 12.70 -23.57 -49.10
N SER A 144 12.10 -22.69 -48.27
CA SER A 144 10.84 -21.97 -48.56
C SER A 144 9.54 -22.41 -47.87
N THR A 145 8.92 -21.40 -47.24
CA THR A 145 7.49 -21.06 -47.43
C THR A 145 6.42 -21.65 -46.47
N VAL A 146 6.10 -20.79 -45.49
CA VAL A 146 4.81 -20.37 -44.88
C VAL A 146 3.90 -21.31 -44.06
N GLU A 147 3.68 -20.81 -42.83
CA GLU A 147 2.39 -20.42 -42.22
C GLU A 147 1.57 -21.43 -41.41
N SER A 148 1.08 -20.90 -40.29
CA SER A 148 -0.16 -21.25 -39.58
C SER A 148 -0.10 -22.41 -38.58
N ALA A 149 0.13 -22.07 -37.31
CA ALA A 149 -0.95 -21.80 -36.36
C ALA A 149 -0.42 -21.80 -34.92
N LEU A 150 -0.76 -20.77 -34.13
CA LEU A 150 -1.20 -20.80 -32.72
C LEU A 150 -0.89 -19.47 -31.99
N PRO A 151 -1.88 -18.59 -31.79
CA PRO A 151 -1.85 -17.61 -30.70
C PRO A 151 -3.06 -17.84 -29.79
N SER A 152 -2.91 -18.68 -28.75
CA SER A 152 -4.05 -18.98 -27.84
C SER A 152 -3.77 -18.85 -26.34
N ASN A 153 -2.52 -18.63 -25.90
CA ASN A 153 -2.23 -18.57 -24.45
C ASN A 153 -2.21 -17.17 -23.84
N VAL A 154 -2.17 -16.10 -24.65
CA VAL A 154 -2.06 -14.72 -24.12
C VAL A 154 -3.40 -14.20 -23.56
N THR A 155 -4.53 -14.75 -24.00
CA THR A 155 -5.87 -14.24 -23.64
C THR A 155 -6.40 -14.73 -22.29
N MET A 156 -5.97 -15.90 -21.80
CA MET A 156 -6.43 -16.44 -20.51
C MET A 156 -5.83 -15.68 -19.32
N GLU A 157 -4.54 -15.32 -19.39
CA GLU A 157 -3.86 -14.56 -18.32
C GLU A 157 -4.35 -13.11 -18.23
N GLU A 158 -4.61 -12.47 -19.37
CA GLU A 158 -5.15 -11.10 -19.40
C GLU A 158 -6.57 -11.06 -18.82
N LYS A 159 -7.40 -12.06 -19.12
CA LYS A 159 -8.74 -12.19 -18.54
C LYS A 159 -8.69 -12.43 -17.03
N ALA A 160 -7.79 -13.28 -16.55
CA ALA A 160 -7.59 -13.50 -15.12
C ALA A 160 -7.12 -12.22 -14.40
N HIS A 161 -6.22 -11.44 -15.03
CA HIS A 161 -5.79 -10.15 -14.51
C HIS A 161 -6.95 -9.14 -14.43
N LEU A 162 -7.78 -9.07 -15.47
CA LEU A 162 -8.99 -8.23 -15.51
C LEU A 162 -10.00 -8.63 -14.42
N ASP A 163 -10.20 -9.93 -14.17
CA ASP A 163 -11.09 -10.42 -13.13
C ASP A 163 -10.57 -10.09 -11.72
N VAL A 164 -9.27 -10.21 -11.47
CA VAL A 164 -8.64 -9.80 -10.21
C VAL A 164 -8.78 -8.29 -10.00
N GLU A 165 -8.53 -7.49 -11.03
CA GLU A 165 -8.66 -6.03 -10.98
C GLU A 165 -10.12 -5.61 -10.73
N LYS A 166 -11.08 -6.29 -11.37
CA LYS A 166 -12.51 -6.07 -11.15
C LYS A 166 -12.94 -6.38 -9.72
N ASN A 167 -12.48 -7.51 -9.17
CA ASN A 167 -12.73 -7.87 -7.77
C ASN A 167 -12.10 -6.86 -6.80
N ARG A 168 -10.88 -6.36 -7.11
CA ARG A 168 -10.23 -5.32 -6.32
C ARG A 168 -11.05 -4.02 -6.31
N LEU A 169 -11.50 -3.57 -7.48
CA LEU A 169 -12.34 -2.37 -7.60
C LEU A 169 -13.69 -2.54 -6.89
N GLN A 170 -14.27 -3.73 -6.92
CA GLN A 170 -15.50 -4.03 -6.19
C GLN A 170 -15.30 -3.92 -4.68
N LEU A 171 -14.21 -4.51 -4.16
CA LEU A 171 -13.86 -4.40 -2.74
C LEU A 171 -13.57 -2.95 -2.34
N ASP A 172 -12.89 -2.17 -3.19
CA ASP A 172 -12.63 -0.75 -2.91
C ASP A 172 -13.93 0.07 -2.89
N ARG A 173 -14.89 -0.26 -3.76
CA ARG A 173 -16.21 0.36 -3.77
C ARG A 173 -17.00 0.05 -2.50
N GLU A 174 -17.00 -1.20 -2.05
CA GLU A 174 -17.64 -1.60 -0.79
C GLU A 174 -16.97 -0.96 0.42
N ARG A 175 -15.63 -0.88 0.44
CA ARG A 175 -14.89 -0.18 1.48
C ARG A 175 -15.25 1.30 1.54
N LEU A 176 -15.31 1.97 0.39
CA LEU A 176 -15.69 3.38 0.33
C LEU A 176 -17.11 3.59 0.85
N ARG A 177 -18.05 2.68 0.50
CA ARG A 177 -19.41 2.72 1.03
C ARG A 177 -19.45 2.61 2.55
N VAL A 178 -18.74 1.63 3.12
CA VAL A 178 -18.67 1.47 4.59
C VAL A 178 -18.06 2.70 5.25
N GLU A 179 -17.05 3.31 4.64
CA GLU A 179 -16.44 4.53 5.17
C GLU A 179 -17.40 5.73 5.11
N THR A 180 -18.19 5.86 4.04
CA THR A 180 -19.24 6.89 3.97
C THR A 180 -20.33 6.69 5.01
N GLU A 181 -20.79 5.45 5.23
CA GLU A 181 -21.79 5.13 6.27
C GLU A 181 -21.23 5.41 7.67
N ARG A 182 -19.95 5.06 7.92
CA ARG A 182 -19.29 5.36 9.19
C ARG A 182 -19.17 6.86 9.44
N LEU A 183 -18.76 7.64 8.43
CA LEU A 183 -18.69 9.09 8.53
C LEU A 183 -20.07 9.69 8.80
N GLN A 184 -21.12 9.19 8.15
CA GLN A 184 -22.49 9.63 8.41
C GLN A 184 -22.88 9.39 9.89
N VAL A 185 -22.64 8.19 10.41
CA VAL A 185 -22.91 7.88 11.83
C VAL A 185 -22.13 8.79 12.77
N GLU A 186 -20.88 9.11 12.45
CA GLU A 186 -20.07 10.03 13.25
C GLU A 186 -20.62 11.46 13.21
N THR A 187 -21.09 11.94 12.06
CA THR A 187 -21.74 13.25 11.96
C THR A 187 -23.05 13.33 12.76
N GLU A 188 -23.87 12.27 12.72
CA GLU A 188 -25.11 12.20 13.50
C GLU A 188 -24.81 12.17 15.01
N ARG A 189 -23.81 11.41 15.43
CA ARG A 189 -23.35 11.38 16.82
C ARG A 189 -22.89 12.75 17.30
N LEU A 190 -22.07 13.45 16.49
CA LEU A 190 -21.60 14.80 16.82
C LEU A 190 -22.76 15.79 16.89
N GLN A 191 -23.75 15.68 16.01
CA GLN A 191 -24.94 16.52 16.05
C GLN A 191 -25.74 16.28 17.34
N LEU A 192 -25.95 15.02 17.75
CA LEU A 192 -26.61 14.71 19.01
C LEU A 192 -25.84 15.24 20.23
N GLU A 193 -24.51 15.17 20.20
CA GLU A 193 -23.67 15.72 21.28
C GLU A 193 -23.77 17.24 21.36
N LYS A 194 -23.80 17.92 20.21
CA LYS A 194 -24.04 19.36 20.10
C LYS A 194 -25.42 19.73 20.67
N ASP A 195 -26.48 19.05 20.26
CA ASP A 195 -27.84 19.31 20.73
C ASP A 195 -27.95 19.10 22.26
N ARG A 196 -27.26 18.07 22.79
CA ARG A 196 -27.21 17.80 24.23
C ARG A 196 -26.49 18.91 25.00
N LEU A 197 -25.42 19.47 24.45
CA LEU A 197 -24.71 20.60 25.05
C LEU A 197 -25.59 21.86 25.04
N GLU A 198 -26.27 22.13 23.93
CA GLU A 198 -27.19 23.26 23.81
C GLU A 198 -28.38 23.15 24.80
N GLU A 199 -28.90 21.95 25.04
CA GLU A 199 -29.94 21.72 26.04
C GLU A 199 -29.43 22.01 27.47
N VAL A 200 -28.21 21.58 27.79
CA VAL A 200 -27.58 21.84 29.10
C VAL A 200 -27.38 23.35 29.29
N GLU A 201 -26.89 24.05 28.26
CA GLU A 201 -26.71 25.49 28.29
C GLU A 201 -28.05 26.22 28.46
N ALA A 202 -29.08 25.82 27.72
CA ALA A 202 -30.43 26.39 27.85
C ALA A 202 -31.02 26.18 29.25
N ARG A 203 -30.79 25.00 29.85
CA ARG A 203 -31.21 24.68 31.23
C ARG A 203 -30.50 25.56 32.24
N GLU A 204 -29.21 25.79 32.05
CA GLU A 204 -28.39 26.65 32.91
C GLU A 204 -28.82 28.12 32.80
N VAL A 205 -29.07 28.63 31.60
CA VAL A 205 -29.62 29.98 31.40
C VAL A 205 -30.99 30.13 32.07
N ARG A 206 -31.86 29.12 31.96
CA ARG A 206 -33.16 29.13 32.65
C ARG A 206 -32.98 29.17 34.17
N ARG A 207 -32.06 28.37 34.72
CA ARG A 207 -31.72 28.37 36.14
C ARG A 207 -31.23 29.74 36.60
N GLN A 208 -30.31 30.37 35.87
CA GLN A 208 -29.80 31.70 36.19
C GLN A 208 -30.91 32.75 36.19
N ARG A 209 -31.81 32.73 35.18
CA ARG A 209 -32.97 33.63 35.13
C ARG A 209 -33.90 33.44 36.34
N SER A 210 -34.17 32.20 36.74
CA SER A 210 -34.99 31.92 37.93
C SER A 210 -34.33 32.43 39.21
N VAL A 211 -33.01 32.24 39.38
CA VAL A 211 -32.26 32.76 40.54
C VAL A 211 -32.30 34.29 40.58
N SER A 212 -32.07 34.96 39.46
CA SER A 212 -32.13 36.42 39.36
C SER A 212 -33.54 36.95 39.64
N SER A 213 -34.58 36.25 39.18
CA SER A 213 -35.98 36.62 39.47
C SER A 213 -36.32 36.54 40.97
N LEU A 214 -35.83 35.50 41.67
CA LEU A 214 -36.02 35.35 43.12
C LEU A 214 -35.27 36.42 43.91
N HIS A 215 -34.09 36.84 43.44
CA HIS A 215 -33.31 37.90 44.07
C HIS A 215 -34.02 39.27 44.00
N VAL A 216 -34.74 39.55 42.91
CA VAL A 216 -35.52 40.79 42.73
C VAL A 216 -36.78 40.80 43.61
N GLN A 217 -37.35 39.64 43.94
CA GLN A 217 -38.59 39.52 44.72
C GLN A 217 -38.39 39.46 46.24
N SER A 218 -37.15 39.41 46.75
CA SER A 218 -36.90 39.48 48.20
C SER A 218 -37.12 40.91 48.69
N PRO A 219 -38.18 41.19 49.49
CA PRO A 219 -38.37 42.52 50.07
C PRO A 219 -37.22 42.77 51.03
N ARG A 220 -36.58 43.94 50.93
CA ARG A 220 -35.62 44.41 51.95
C ARG A 220 -36.39 44.55 53.26
N ILE A 221 -36.24 43.58 54.15
CA ILE A 221 -36.74 43.67 55.53
C ILE A 221 -35.89 44.74 56.22
N ASN A 222 -36.35 45.99 56.17
CA ASN A 222 -35.78 47.05 56.99
C ASN A 222 -36.24 46.81 58.42
N ILE A 223 -35.36 46.24 59.24
CA ILE A 223 -35.54 46.15 60.69
C ILE A 223 -35.29 47.56 61.23
N THR A 224 -36.33 48.37 61.33
CA THR A 224 -36.29 49.64 62.07
C THR A 224 -36.24 49.34 63.56
N HIS A 225 -35.05 49.50 64.15
CA HIS A 225 -34.88 49.46 65.60
C HIS A 225 -35.63 50.64 66.23
N CYS A 226 -36.69 50.35 66.97
CA CYS A 226 -37.40 51.32 67.79
C CYS A 226 -36.63 51.49 69.10
N THR A 227 -35.83 52.56 69.21
CA THR A 227 -35.16 52.94 70.46
C THR A 227 -36.16 53.71 71.31
N THR A 228 -36.68 53.07 72.35
CA THR A 228 -37.53 53.70 73.36
C THR A 228 -36.67 54.45 74.37
N LEU A 229 -36.87 55.76 74.50
CA LEU A 229 -36.49 56.58 75.65
C LEU A 229 -37.67 57.49 75.99
#